data_AF-A0AAV3B3A0-F1
#
_entry.id   AF-A0AAV3B3A0-F1
#
_cell.length_a   1.000
_cell.length_b   1.000
_cell.length_c   1.000
_cell.angle_alpha   90.00
_cell.angle_beta   90.00
_cell.angle_gamma   90.00
#
_symmetry.space_group_name_H-M   'P 1'
#
loop_
_entity.id
_entity.type
_entity.pdbx_description
1 polymer ?
#
loop_
_entity_poly.entity_id
_entity_poly.type
_entity_poly.pdbx_seq_one_letter_code
_entity_poly.pdbx_strand_id
1 'polypeptide(L)'
;MTHQSVDLFKELSINMIKQLISSPDLLVMQVEMDVYTALKKWMFLQLVPSWNGSLKQLLSEADAWFSKRRKDLEESNITLLETEQGCPFVPVFKYLRMKYIVSDLASARIIERDALIPSDWLSSVYKQQWFTMLRAEQDNDTGPQEINKEELENNSMRCGRRLAKDGDYCWRWTGFNFGLDLLVTYTNRYIIFKRNTLNQPCNGSVSLQTQRNIAYRLRLLSFDTNGKVICNRSSGYQILSLEKDQEQVVMNLDSRLLLYPLYVCCNFLYTSPEKKAELESQLDSADN
;
A
#
# COMPACT_ATOMS: atom_id res chain seq x y z
N MET A 1 -7.90 -18.48 14.54
CA MET A 1 -8.52 -17.64 13.48
C MET A 1 -8.29 -16.19 13.87
N THR A 2 -7.84 -15.31 12.96
CA THR A 2 -7.90 -13.86 13.19
C THR A 2 -9.36 -13.43 13.11
N HIS A 3 -10.08 -13.46 14.24
CA HIS A 3 -11.50 -13.11 14.29
C HIS A 3 -11.66 -11.61 14.05
N GLN A 4 -12.12 -11.23 12.87
CA GLN A 4 -12.61 -9.87 12.64
C GLN A 4 -13.92 -9.71 13.43
N SER A 5 -14.04 -8.63 14.19
CA SER A 5 -15.23 -8.30 14.97
C SER A 5 -15.53 -6.81 14.85
N VAL A 6 -16.82 -6.47 14.70
CA VAL A 6 -17.29 -5.08 14.72
C VAL A 6 -17.01 -4.44 16.09
N ASP A 7 -17.24 -5.18 17.16
CA ASP A 7 -17.07 -4.68 18.53
C ASP A 7 -15.61 -4.33 18.80
N LEU A 8 -14.68 -5.21 18.40
CA LEU A 8 -13.25 -4.93 18.47
C LEU A 8 -12.88 -3.66 17.69
N PHE A 9 -13.47 -3.44 16.51
CA PHE A 9 -13.21 -2.22 15.73
C PHE A 9 -13.72 -0.96 16.44
N LYS A 10 -14.85 -1.03 17.15
CA LYS A 10 -15.39 0.11 17.91
C LYS A 10 -14.50 0.49 19.11
N GLU A 11 -13.87 -0.50 19.74
CA GLU A 11 -12.99 -0.30 20.90
C GLU A 11 -11.64 0.35 20.55
N LEU A 12 -11.24 0.36 19.28
CA LEU A 12 -9.97 0.94 18.85
C LEU A 12 -10.03 2.46 18.85
N SER A 13 -9.34 3.07 19.81
CA SER A 13 -9.17 4.52 19.88
C SER A 13 -8.36 5.08 18.70
N ILE A 14 -8.50 6.38 18.44
CA ILE A 14 -7.74 7.12 17.42
C ILE A 14 -6.22 6.92 17.62
N ASN A 15 -5.74 6.97 18.86
CA ASN A 15 -4.33 6.80 19.17
C ASN A 15 -3.82 5.39 18.85
N MET A 16 -4.62 4.35 19.16
CA MET A 16 -4.26 2.97 18.85
C MET A 16 -4.19 2.73 17.35
N ILE A 17 -5.19 3.22 16.58
CA ILE A 17 -5.17 3.11 15.13
C ILE A 17 -3.99 3.88 14.54
N LYS A 18 -3.71 5.09 15.04
CA LYS A 18 -2.55 5.89 14.62
C LYS A 18 -1.24 5.11 14.80
N GLN A 19 -1.03 4.51 15.96
CA GLN A 19 0.16 3.70 16.23
C GLN A 19 0.22 2.44 15.36
N LEU A 20 -0.93 1.81 15.11
CA LEU A 20 -1.02 0.61 14.29
C LEU A 20 -0.63 0.89 12.83
N ILE A 21 -1.19 1.95 12.23
CA ILE A 21 -0.97 2.26 10.81
C ILE A 21 0.37 2.91 10.52
N SER A 22 0.95 3.61 11.50
CA SER A 22 2.28 4.21 11.40
C SER A 22 3.39 3.17 11.57
N SER A 23 3.06 2.01 12.14
CA SER A 23 4.03 0.93 12.34
C SER A 23 4.60 0.45 11.00
N PRO A 24 5.93 0.42 10.82
CA PRO A 24 6.55 -0.22 9.66
C PRO A 24 6.31 -1.74 9.65
N ASP A 25 5.94 -2.30 10.80
CA ASP A 25 5.66 -3.72 10.93
C ASP A 25 4.21 -4.10 10.64
N LEU A 26 3.33 -3.14 10.34
CA LEU A 26 1.96 -3.42 9.90
C LEU A 26 1.96 -4.40 8.71
N LEU A 27 1.19 -5.49 8.85
CA LEU A 27 1.00 -6.48 7.82
C LEU A 27 -0.25 -6.15 7.01
N VAL A 28 -0.06 -5.72 5.77
CA VAL A 28 -1.14 -5.47 4.82
C VAL A 28 -1.30 -6.71 3.92
N MET A 29 -2.52 -7.24 3.83
CA MET A 29 -2.77 -8.54 3.18
C MET A 29 -3.18 -8.49 1.71
N GLN A 30 -3.35 -7.29 1.16
CA GLN A 30 -3.67 -7.06 -0.24
C GLN A 30 -2.91 -5.83 -0.72
N VAL A 31 -3.48 -4.63 -0.66
CA VAL A 31 -2.84 -3.37 -1.10
C VAL A 31 -3.20 -2.21 -0.17
N GLU A 32 -2.64 -1.03 -0.43
CA GLU A 32 -2.84 0.18 0.38
C GLU A 32 -4.32 0.63 0.41
N MET A 33 -5.08 0.36 -0.66
CA MET A 33 -6.53 0.65 -0.72
C MET A 33 -7.33 -0.11 0.36
N ASP A 34 -6.86 -1.27 0.81
CA ASP A 34 -7.49 -2.02 1.90
C ASP A 34 -7.28 -1.35 3.25
N VAL A 35 -6.15 -0.64 3.43
CA VAL A 35 -5.90 0.18 4.62
C VAL A 35 -6.88 1.35 4.64
N TYR A 36 -7.04 2.06 3.51
CA TYR A 36 -8.05 3.10 3.38
C TYR A 36 -9.46 2.59 3.69
N THR A 37 -9.85 1.46 3.09
CA THR A 37 -11.17 0.86 3.31
C THR A 37 -11.38 0.45 4.76
N ALA A 38 -10.34 -0.09 5.43
CA ALA A 38 -10.41 -0.42 6.85
C ALA A 38 -10.57 0.82 7.72
N LEU A 39 -9.82 1.90 7.44
CA LEU A 39 -9.94 3.17 8.16
C LEU A 39 -11.30 3.83 7.93
N LYS A 40 -11.84 3.77 6.71
CA LYS A 40 -13.18 4.24 6.38
C LYS A 40 -14.26 3.53 7.20
N LYS A 41 -14.20 2.20 7.27
CA LYS A 41 -15.10 1.38 8.11
C LYS A 41 -14.97 1.74 9.60
N TRP A 42 -13.74 1.86 10.09
CA TRP A 42 -13.47 2.22 11.47
C TRP A 42 -14.00 3.62 11.80
N MET A 43 -13.73 4.62 10.97
CA MET A 43 -14.22 5.99 11.14
C MET A 43 -15.75 6.03 11.18
N PHE A 44 -16.43 5.28 10.30
CA PHE A 44 -17.88 5.14 10.35
C PHE A 44 -18.37 4.59 11.69
N LEU A 45 -17.72 3.55 12.23
CA LEU A 45 -18.08 2.97 13.53
C LEU A 45 -17.86 3.95 14.70
N GLN A 46 -16.85 4.82 14.61
CA GLN A 46 -16.60 5.87 15.60
C GLN A 46 -17.65 6.99 15.53
N LEU A 47 -18.10 7.33 14.32
CA LEU A 47 -19.12 8.37 14.07
C LEU A 47 -20.55 7.89 14.30
N VAL A 48 -20.79 6.57 14.18
CA VAL A 48 -22.10 5.94 14.40
C VAL A 48 -21.97 4.76 15.39
N PRO A 49 -21.70 5.02 16.69
CA PRO A 49 -21.47 3.95 17.67
C PRO A 49 -22.67 3.01 17.86
N SER A 50 -23.87 3.48 17.56
CA SER A 50 -25.13 2.73 17.66
C SER A 50 -25.32 1.69 16.55
N TRP A 51 -24.51 1.70 15.49
CA TRP A 51 -24.62 0.74 14.39
C TRP A 51 -24.19 -0.66 14.86
N ASN A 52 -25.05 -1.67 14.71
CA ASN A 52 -24.82 -3.04 15.22
C ASN A 52 -25.04 -4.12 14.14
N GLY A 53 -24.70 -3.80 12.89
CA GLY A 53 -24.82 -4.74 11.77
C GLY A 53 -23.67 -5.75 11.69
N SER A 54 -23.71 -6.61 10.67
CA SER A 54 -22.65 -7.59 10.42
C SER A 54 -21.47 -7.00 9.64
N LEU A 55 -20.26 -7.58 9.77
CA LEU A 55 -19.07 -7.16 8.99
C LEU A 55 -19.29 -7.14 7.48
N LYS A 56 -20.17 -8.01 6.95
CA LYS A 56 -20.51 -8.05 5.52
C LYS A 56 -21.26 -6.79 5.08
N GLN A 57 -22.10 -6.24 5.95
CA GLN A 57 -22.88 -5.03 5.69
C GLN A 57 -22.08 -3.75 5.95
N LEU A 58 -21.06 -3.81 6.81
CA LEU A 58 -20.33 -2.64 7.29
C LEU A 58 -19.83 -1.70 6.19
N LEU A 59 -19.25 -2.23 5.10
CA LEU A 59 -18.76 -1.37 4.01
C LEU A 59 -19.91 -0.66 3.29
N SER A 60 -20.97 -1.40 2.94
CA SER A 60 -22.15 -0.87 2.27
C SER A 60 -22.83 0.23 3.09
N GLU A 61 -22.99 -0.01 4.39
CA GLU A 61 -23.60 0.96 5.31
C GLU A 61 -22.73 2.20 5.50
N ALA A 62 -21.41 2.02 5.62
CA ALA A 62 -20.47 3.13 5.66
C ALA A 62 -20.54 3.95 4.36
N ASP A 63 -20.53 3.30 3.19
CA ASP A 63 -20.60 3.95 1.88
C ASP A 63 -21.88 4.77 1.73
N ALA A 64 -23.03 4.22 2.14
CA ALA A 64 -24.31 4.92 2.13
C ALA A 64 -24.30 6.13 3.07
N TRP A 65 -23.75 5.98 4.28
CA TRP A 65 -23.66 7.05 5.27
C TRP A 65 -22.77 8.20 4.78
N PHE A 66 -21.58 7.90 4.28
CA PHE A 66 -20.66 8.90 3.73
C PHE A 66 -21.24 9.57 2.47
N SER A 67 -21.92 8.82 1.60
CA SER A 67 -22.57 9.38 0.40
C SER A 67 -23.68 10.38 0.75
N LYS A 68 -24.45 10.12 1.83
CA LYS A 68 -25.44 11.08 2.32
C LYS A 68 -24.75 12.33 2.86
N ARG A 69 -23.73 12.16 3.71
CA ARG A 69 -23.01 13.28 4.32
C ARG A 69 -22.32 14.15 3.28
N ARG A 70 -21.78 13.54 2.23
CA ARG A 70 -21.15 14.26 1.11
C ARG A 70 -22.11 15.25 0.46
N LYS A 71 -23.36 14.85 0.18
CA LYS A 71 -24.37 15.76 -0.40
C LYS A 71 -24.59 17.00 0.46
N ASP A 72 -24.54 16.85 1.79
CA ASP A 72 -24.67 17.98 2.72
C ASP A 72 -23.43 18.89 2.71
N LEU A 73 -22.25 18.37 2.34
CA LEU A 73 -20.97 19.11 2.32
C LEU A 73 -20.63 19.69 0.94
N GLU A 74 -21.25 19.19 -0.12
CA GLU A 74 -21.03 19.61 -1.51
C GLU A 74 -21.22 21.14 -1.68
N GLU A 75 -22.16 21.75 -0.96
CA GLU A 75 -22.41 23.21 -1.01
C GLU A 75 -21.24 24.05 -0.46
N SER A 76 -20.49 23.50 0.50
CA SER A 76 -19.37 24.18 1.14
C SER A 76 -18.01 23.84 0.53
N ASN A 77 -17.98 22.95 -0.47
CA ASN A 77 -16.76 22.44 -1.10
C ASN A 77 -15.69 21.95 -0.10
N ILE A 78 -16.12 21.36 1.02
CA ILE A 78 -15.25 20.76 2.03
C ILE A 78 -15.43 19.24 2.06
N THR A 79 -14.37 18.54 2.42
CA THR A 79 -14.36 17.10 2.61
C THR A 79 -14.62 16.73 4.06
N LEU A 80 -14.91 15.46 4.34
CA LEU A 80 -15.29 15.07 5.70
C LEU A 80 -14.20 15.35 6.73
N LEU A 81 -12.93 15.10 6.41
CA LEU A 81 -11.81 15.32 7.34
C LEU A 81 -11.56 16.80 7.67
N GLU A 82 -12.14 17.73 6.91
CA GLU A 82 -12.07 19.18 7.18
C GLU A 82 -13.19 19.66 8.10
N THR A 83 -14.21 18.84 8.34
CA THR A 83 -15.29 19.15 9.28
C THR A 83 -14.85 18.98 10.73
N GLU A 84 -15.56 19.61 11.67
CA GLU A 84 -15.32 19.44 13.11
C GLU A 84 -15.43 17.98 13.57
N GLN A 85 -16.31 17.19 12.95
CA GLN A 85 -16.48 15.77 13.26
C GLN A 85 -15.35 14.91 12.67
N GLY A 86 -14.79 15.31 11.53
CA GLY A 86 -13.74 14.56 10.83
C GLY A 86 -12.31 14.93 11.23
N CYS A 87 -12.08 16.16 11.71
CA CYS A 87 -10.74 16.64 12.06
C CYS A 87 -9.99 15.77 13.07
N PRO A 88 -10.62 15.09 14.07
CA PRO A 88 -9.90 14.21 14.99
C PRO A 88 -9.26 13.00 14.30
N PHE A 89 -9.75 12.62 13.12
CA PHE A 89 -9.26 11.47 12.34
C PHE A 89 -8.09 11.83 11.42
N VAL A 90 -7.82 13.12 11.17
CA VAL A 90 -6.72 13.59 10.30
C VAL A 90 -5.37 12.96 10.64
N PRO A 91 -4.93 12.88 11.93
CA PRO A 91 -3.63 12.28 12.28
C PRO A 91 -3.52 10.80 11.91
N VAL A 92 -4.64 10.10 11.75
CA VAL A 92 -4.69 8.71 11.31
C VAL A 92 -4.58 8.65 9.78
N PHE A 93 -5.43 9.37 9.07
CA PHE A 93 -5.47 9.31 7.59
C PHE A 93 -4.19 9.86 6.93
N LYS A 94 -3.39 10.69 7.62
CA LYS A 94 -2.07 11.14 7.15
C LYS A 94 -1.04 10.01 6.95
N TYR A 95 -1.23 8.85 7.58
CA TYR A 95 -0.33 7.69 7.41
C TYR A 95 -0.73 6.76 6.24
N LEU A 96 -1.80 7.09 5.51
CA LEU A 96 -2.09 6.42 4.25
C LEU A 96 -1.03 6.80 3.22
N ARG A 97 -0.51 5.78 2.53
CA ARG A 97 0.48 5.97 1.47
C ARG A 97 -0.25 6.23 0.16
N MET A 98 -0.91 7.38 0.08
CA MET A 98 -1.85 7.76 -0.99
C MET A 98 -1.30 7.50 -2.40
N LYS A 99 0.01 7.67 -2.61
CA LYS A 99 0.66 7.37 -3.90
C LYS A 99 0.42 5.95 -4.41
N TYR A 100 0.23 4.98 -3.53
CA TYR A 100 -0.08 3.58 -3.90
C TYR A 100 -1.57 3.26 -3.95
N ILE A 101 -2.43 4.21 -3.55
CA ILE A 101 -3.87 4.14 -3.78
C ILE A 101 -4.18 4.71 -5.15
N VAL A 102 -3.64 5.90 -5.45
CA VAL A 102 -3.92 6.61 -6.71
C VAL A 102 -3.18 6.05 -7.92
N SER A 103 -2.30 5.05 -7.72
CA SER A 103 -1.65 4.33 -8.81
C SER A 103 -2.60 3.38 -9.55
N ASP A 104 -3.81 3.16 -9.04
CA ASP A 104 -4.88 2.42 -9.70
C ASP A 104 -6.09 3.34 -9.96
N LEU A 105 -6.57 3.41 -11.21
CA LEU A 105 -7.62 4.34 -11.60
C LEU A 105 -8.96 4.07 -10.89
N ALA A 106 -9.29 2.80 -10.64
CA ALA A 106 -10.52 2.47 -9.92
C ALA A 106 -10.44 2.97 -8.46
N SER A 107 -9.31 2.74 -7.81
CA SER A 107 -9.02 3.20 -6.45
C SER A 107 -8.98 4.74 -6.35
N ALA A 108 -8.36 5.42 -7.31
CA ALA A 108 -8.34 6.88 -7.44
C ALA A 108 -9.77 7.47 -7.53
N ARG A 109 -10.62 6.87 -8.38
CA ARG A 109 -12.03 7.30 -8.49
C ARG A 109 -12.83 7.05 -7.22
N ILE A 110 -12.56 5.96 -6.50
CA ILE A 110 -13.23 5.68 -5.23
C ILE A 110 -12.87 6.74 -4.19
N ILE A 111 -11.58 7.04 -4.00
CA ILE A 111 -11.15 7.98 -2.96
C ILE A 111 -11.64 9.41 -3.22
N GLU A 112 -11.68 9.83 -4.49
CA GLU A 112 -12.27 11.12 -4.88
C GLU A 112 -13.79 11.14 -4.65
N ARG A 113 -14.50 10.11 -5.12
CA ARG A 113 -15.96 10.01 -4.98
C ARG A 113 -16.40 10.01 -3.52
N ASP A 114 -15.62 9.34 -2.66
CA ASP A 114 -15.92 9.22 -1.24
C ASP A 114 -15.78 10.58 -0.50
N ALA A 115 -15.03 11.55 -1.06
CA ALA A 115 -14.86 12.90 -0.54
C ALA A 115 -14.50 12.95 0.97
N LEU A 116 -13.75 11.94 1.42
CA LEU A 116 -13.25 11.87 2.79
C LEU A 116 -11.95 12.65 2.94
N ILE A 117 -11.08 12.54 1.95
CA ILE A 117 -9.73 13.11 1.96
C ILE A 117 -9.77 14.50 1.35
N PRO A 118 -9.12 15.51 1.97
CA PRO A 118 -9.04 16.85 1.39
C PRO A 118 -8.46 16.83 -0.02
N SER A 119 -9.10 17.58 -0.92
CA SER A 119 -8.71 17.65 -2.34
C SER A 119 -7.25 18.08 -2.52
N ASP A 120 -6.75 18.98 -1.66
CA ASP A 120 -5.36 19.44 -1.68
C ASP A 120 -4.33 18.34 -1.39
N TRP A 121 -4.70 17.34 -0.60
CA TRP A 121 -3.81 16.20 -0.38
C TRP A 121 -3.71 15.35 -1.63
N LEU A 122 -4.84 15.09 -2.29
CA LEU A 122 -4.88 14.30 -3.52
C LEU A 122 -4.18 15.02 -4.67
N SER A 123 -4.44 16.31 -4.87
CA SER A 123 -3.80 17.12 -5.93
C SER A 123 -2.28 17.16 -5.78
N SER A 124 -1.77 17.30 -4.56
CA SER A 124 -0.35 17.21 -4.24
C SER A 124 0.24 15.85 -4.64
N VAL A 125 -0.44 14.76 -4.27
CA VAL A 125 0.01 13.40 -4.59
C VAL A 125 -0.05 13.14 -6.10
N TYR A 126 -1.09 13.57 -6.80
CA TYR A 126 -1.18 13.45 -8.26
C TYR A 126 -0.04 14.18 -8.97
N LYS A 127 0.26 15.42 -8.55
CA LYS A 127 1.39 16.19 -9.08
C LYS A 127 2.72 15.47 -8.83
N GLN A 128 2.93 14.94 -7.64
CA GLN A 128 4.13 14.15 -7.32
C GLN A 128 4.23 12.88 -8.15
N GLN A 129 3.13 12.14 -8.34
CA GLN A 129 3.11 10.95 -9.18
C GLN A 129 3.41 11.26 -10.65
N TRP A 130 2.89 12.38 -11.16
CA TRP A 130 3.23 12.86 -12.50
C TRP A 130 4.72 13.14 -12.66
N PHE A 131 5.33 13.91 -11.74
CA PHE A 131 6.78 14.14 -11.80
C PHE A 131 7.61 12.87 -11.60
N THR A 132 7.16 11.97 -10.74
CA THR A 132 7.83 10.68 -10.54
C THR A 132 7.81 9.85 -11.83
N MET A 133 6.67 9.85 -12.55
CA MET A 133 6.56 9.20 -13.85
C MET A 133 7.50 9.84 -14.88
N LEU A 134 7.53 11.17 -14.96
CA LEU A 134 8.45 11.87 -15.87
C LEU A 134 9.91 11.53 -15.57
N ARG A 135 10.31 11.49 -14.29
CA ARG A 135 11.67 11.11 -13.89
C ARG A 135 12.01 9.66 -14.24
N ALA A 136 11.06 8.74 -14.03
CA ALA A 136 11.24 7.35 -14.39
C ALA A 136 11.39 7.15 -15.91
N GLU A 137 10.73 7.97 -16.74
CA GLU A 137 10.78 7.84 -18.20
C GLU A 137 11.90 8.67 -18.86
N GLN A 138 12.23 9.86 -18.33
CA GLN A 138 13.11 10.84 -18.99
C GLN A 138 14.47 11.00 -18.31
N ASP A 139 14.48 11.06 -16.97
CA ASP A 139 15.72 11.25 -16.19
C ASP A 139 16.40 9.91 -15.84
N ASN A 140 15.90 8.81 -16.41
CA ASN A 140 16.38 7.45 -16.19
C ASN A 140 16.48 7.09 -14.70
N ASP A 141 15.50 7.48 -13.86
CA ASP A 141 15.40 6.88 -12.52
C ASP A 141 15.18 5.37 -12.67
N THR A 142 16.24 4.62 -12.42
CA THR A 142 16.21 3.15 -12.47
C THR A 142 15.62 2.56 -11.20
N GLY A 143 15.36 3.35 -10.16
CA GLY A 143 14.92 2.94 -8.84
C GLY A 143 16.03 3.06 -7.78
N PRO A 144 15.75 2.70 -6.51
CA PRO A 144 16.70 2.88 -5.41
C PRO A 144 18.04 2.16 -5.63
N GLN A 145 19.15 2.87 -5.42
CA GLN A 145 20.53 2.34 -5.54
C GLN A 145 21.13 1.91 -4.20
N GLU A 146 20.68 2.54 -3.10
CA GLU A 146 21.18 2.29 -1.75
C GLU A 146 20.03 1.95 -0.81
N ILE A 147 20.29 1.06 0.15
CA ILE A 147 19.30 0.67 1.15
C ILE A 147 19.17 1.81 2.16
N ASN A 148 18.07 2.56 2.05
CA ASN A 148 17.63 3.47 3.09
C ASN A 148 16.45 2.84 3.85
N LYS A 149 16.72 2.40 5.08
CA LYS A 149 15.72 1.76 5.93
C LYS A 149 14.53 2.67 6.22
N GLU A 150 14.78 3.91 6.64
CA GLU A 150 13.74 4.85 7.02
C GLU A 150 12.85 5.19 5.83
N GLU A 151 13.44 5.41 4.66
CA GLU A 151 12.71 5.65 3.43
C GLU A 151 11.82 4.46 3.07
N LEU A 152 12.35 3.23 3.11
CA LEU A 152 11.56 2.04 2.82
C LEU A 152 10.43 1.88 3.84
N GLU A 153 10.69 2.10 5.12
CA GLU A 153 9.71 1.99 6.20
C GLU A 153 8.58 3.00 6.08
N ASN A 154 8.86 4.23 5.66
CA ASN A 154 7.86 5.29 5.57
C ASN A 154 7.15 5.35 4.21
N ASN A 155 7.88 5.08 3.12
CA ASN A 155 7.46 5.45 1.77
C ASN A 155 7.22 4.27 0.82
N SER A 156 7.38 3.01 1.24
CA SER A 156 7.16 1.84 0.37
C SER A 156 5.69 1.48 0.16
N MET A 157 5.36 0.74 -0.90
CA MET A 157 4.06 0.09 -1.06
C MET A 157 3.94 -1.00 -0.01
N ARG A 158 2.82 -1.05 0.71
CA ARG A 158 2.50 -2.16 1.62
C ARG A 158 1.54 -3.11 0.93
N CYS A 159 1.92 -4.37 0.83
CA CYS A 159 1.09 -5.36 0.16
C CYS A 159 1.33 -6.76 0.72
N GLY A 160 0.41 -7.67 0.42
CA GLY A 160 0.55 -9.05 0.91
C GLY A 160 -0.37 -10.04 0.25
N ARG A 161 -0.24 -11.30 0.66
CA ARG A 161 -0.99 -12.43 0.13
C ARG A 161 -1.08 -13.53 1.18
N ARG A 162 -2.26 -14.12 1.34
CA ARG A 162 -2.45 -15.33 2.15
C ARG A 162 -2.40 -16.58 1.27
N LEU A 163 -1.47 -17.48 1.55
CA LEU A 163 -1.40 -18.82 0.94
C LEU A 163 -2.06 -19.81 1.88
N ALA A 164 -3.16 -20.44 1.44
CA ALA A 164 -3.96 -21.30 2.30
C ALA A 164 -3.32 -22.67 2.56
N LYS A 165 -2.49 -23.13 1.63
CA LYS A 165 -1.80 -24.44 1.65
C LYS A 165 -0.52 -24.36 0.83
N ASP A 166 0.30 -25.40 0.90
CA ASP A 166 1.42 -25.56 -0.03
C ASP A 166 0.93 -25.80 -1.47
N GLY A 167 1.74 -25.42 -2.45
CA GLY A 167 1.42 -25.52 -3.88
C GLY A 167 2.02 -24.39 -4.70
N ASP A 168 1.67 -24.32 -5.98
CA ASP A 168 2.17 -23.27 -6.87
C ASP A 168 1.22 -22.08 -6.93
N TYR A 169 1.76 -20.90 -6.69
CA TYR A 169 1.03 -19.64 -6.75
C TYR A 169 1.83 -18.64 -7.57
N CYS A 170 1.16 -17.94 -8.49
CA CYS A 170 1.72 -16.80 -9.20
C CYS A 170 0.71 -15.66 -9.12
N TRP A 171 1.16 -14.48 -8.72
CA TRP A 171 0.31 -13.30 -8.59
C TRP A 171 1.10 -12.02 -8.85
N ARG A 172 0.34 -10.92 -8.97
CA ARG A 172 0.83 -9.54 -8.99
C ARG A 172 -0.08 -8.71 -8.09
N TRP A 173 0.47 -7.65 -7.51
CA TRP A 173 -0.35 -6.62 -6.86
C TRP A 173 -0.71 -5.56 -7.88
N THR A 174 -1.93 -5.04 -7.80
CA THR A 174 -2.46 -4.04 -8.73
C THR A 174 -1.84 -2.66 -8.49
N GLY A 175 -1.74 -1.86 -9.55
CA GLY A 175 -1.25 -0.48 -9.50
C GLY A 175 -0.19 -0.20 -10.58
N PHE A 176 -0.11 1.04 -11.02
CA PHE A 176 0.94 1.52 -11.91
C PHE A 176 2.20 1.85 -11.11
N ASN A 177 3.20 0.96 -11.19
CA ASN A 177 4.49 1.12 -10.52
C ASN A 177 5.56 1.64 -11.49
N PHE A 178 5.23 2.68 -12.26
CA PHE A 178 6.12 3.32 -13.24
C PHE A 178 6.68 2.32 -14.27
N GLY A 179 5.78 1.51 -14.83
CA GLY A 179 6.10 0.49 -15.83
C GLY A 179 6.79 -0.77 -15.30
N LEU A 180 6.98 -0.90 -13.98
CA LEU A 180 7.55 -2.11 -13.39
C LEU A 180 6.44 -3.11 -13.02
N ASP A 181 6.14 -4.04 -13.93
CA ASP A 181 5.23 -5.16 -13.67
C ASP A 181 5.97 -6.29 -12.93
N LEU A 182 5.75 -6.39 -11.62
CA LEU A 182 6.44 -7.37 -10.76
C LEU A 182 5.53 -8.58 -10.52
N LEU A 183 5.92 -9.74 -11.04
CA LEU A 183 5.30 -11.01 -10.70
C LEU A 183 5.99 -11.63 -9.50
N VAL A 184 5.16 -12.18 -8.62
CA VAL A 184 5.62 -12.97 -7.48
C VAL A 184 5.13 -14.38 -7.65
N THR A 185 6.07 -15.31 -7.59
CA THR A 185 5.80 -16.74 -7.65
C THR A 185 6.22 -17.37 -6.33
N TYR A 186 5.33 -18.18 -5.76
CA TYR A 186 5.66 -19.17 -4.75
C TYR A 186 5.58 -20.55 -5.42
N THR A 187 6.71 -21.25 -5.51
CA THR A 187 6.79 -22.61 -6.05
C THR A 187 7.96 -23.33 -5.40
N ASN A 188 7.83 -24.63 -5.15
CA ASN A 188 8.89 -25.43 -4.53
C ASN A 188 9.48 -24.78 -3.27
N ARG A 189 8.66 -24.03 -2.51
CA ARG A 189 9.04 -23.30 -1.28
C ARG A 189 10.02 -22.15 -1.49
N TYR A 190 10.17 -21.68 -2.72
CA TYR A 190 10.86 -20.46 -3.07
C TYR A 190 9.86 -19.33 -3.29
N ILE A 191 10.23 -18.12 -2.87
CA ILE A 191 9.62 -16.89 -3.37
C ILE A 191 10.54 -16.35 -4.47
N ILE A 192 9.97 -16.13 -5.65
CA ILE A 192 10.66 -15.64 -6.83
C ILE A 192 10.00 -14.34 -7.26
N PHE A 193 10.82 -13.33 -7.54
CA PHE A 193 10.39 -12.10 -8.18
C PHE A 193 10.80 -12.10 -9.63
N LYS A 194 9.90 -11.65 -10.50
CA LYS A 194 10.15 -11.47 -11.93
C LYS A 194 9.70 -10.10 -12.38
N ARG A 195 10.54 -9.40 -13.12
CA ARG A 195 10.12 -8.21 -13.86
C ARG A 195 9.50 -8.65 -15.19
N ASN A 196 8.18 -8.73 -15.25
CA ASN A 196 7.48 -9.09 -16.48
C ASN A 196 7.55 -7.95 -17.50
N THR A 197 7.84 -8.24 -18.77
CA THR A 197 7.88 -7.20 -19.81
C THR A 197 7.43 -7.73 -21.17
N LEU A 198 8.02 -8.83 -21.65
CA LEU A 198 7.76 -9.35 -23.00
C LEU A 198 7.02 -10.69 -22.97
N ASN A 199 7.27 -11.51 -21.95
CA ASN A 199 6.90 -12.93 -21.98
C ASN A 199 5.45 -13.21 -21.56
N GLN A 200 4.80 -12.29 -20.86
CA GLN A 200 3.41 -12.47 -20.40
C GLN A 200 2.61 -11.17 -20.55
N PRO A 201 1.27 -11.27 -20.70
CA PRO A 201 0.40 -10.10 -20.76
C PRO A 201 0.60 -9.16 -19.57
N CYS A 202 0.84 -7.89 -19.91
CA CYS A 202 0.93 -6.79 -18.96
C CYS A 202 -0.42 -6.05 -18.95
N ASN A 203 -0.87 -5.63 -17.77
CA ASN A 203 -2.16 -4.95 -17.63
C ASN A 203 -2.10 -3.45 -17.97
N GLY A 204 -0.91 -2.91 -18.19
CA GLY A 204 -0.67 -1.50 -18.50
C GLY A 204 0.69 -1.30 -19.17
N SER A 205 1.11 -0.04 -19.26
CA SER A 205 2.42 0.31 -19.82
C SER A 205 3.56 -0.34 -19.04
N VAL A 206 4.61 -0.77 -19.75
CA VAL A 206 5.83 -1.34 -19.17
C VAL A 206 7.03 -0.44 -19.46
N SER A 207 7.96 -0.40 -18.51
CA SER A 207 9.18 0.39 -18.61
C SER A 207 10.15 -0.26 -19.60
N LEU A 208 10.62 0.52 -20.57
CA LEU A 208 11.55 0.05 -21.60
C LEU A 208 13.02 0.07 -21.17
N GLN A 209 13.33 0.61 -19.99
CA GLN A 209 14.68 0.60 -19.43
C GLN A 209 15.24 -0.83 -19.40
N THR A 210 16.53 -1.00 -19.67
CA THR A 210 17.17 -2.33 -19.70
C THR A 210 17.09 -3.02 -18.35
N GLN A 211 17.33 -2.28 -17.27
CA GLN A 211 17.35 -2.76 -15.89
C GLN A 211 16.57 -1.80 -14.97
N ARG A 212 15.92 -2.36 -13.95
CA ARG A 212 15.25 -1.59 -12.89
C ARG A 212 15.58 -2.15 -11.52
N ASN A 213 15.74 -1.26 -10.56
CA ASN A 213 16.01 -1.57 -9.17
C ASN A 213 14.75 -1.39 -8.33
N ILE A 214 14.52 -2.32 -7.41
CA ILE A 214 13.52 -2.20 -6.36
C ILE A 214 14.18 -2.39 -5.00
N ALA A 215 13.89 -1.50 -4.05
CA ALA A 215 14.19 -1.79 -2.66
C ALA A 215 12.98 -2.48 -2.02
N TYR A 216 13.22 -3.56 -1.29
CA TYR A 216 12.14 -4.35 -0.71
C TYR A 216 12.46 -4.91 0.67
N ARG A 217 11.39 -5.20 1.42
CA ARG A 217 11.41 -6.03 2.64
C ARG A 217 10.30 -7.06 2.53
N LEU A 218 10.67 -8.32 2.36
CA LEU A 218 9.77 -9.46 2.35
C LEU A 218 9.70 -10.06 3.76
N ARG A 219 8.49 -10.36 4.22
CA ARG A 219 8.18 -10.99 5.50
C ARG A 219 7.19 -12.12 5.27
N LEU A 220 7.43 -13.24 5.95
CA LEU A 220 6.58 -14.42 5.91
C LEU A 220 6.24 -14.83 7.32
N LEU A 221 4.93 -14.95 7.58
CA LEU A 221 4.41 -15.30 8.89
C LEU A 221 3.45 -16.46 8.82
N SER A 222 3.46 -17.30 9.85
CA SER A 222 2.37 -18.24 10.13
C SER A 222 1.92 -18.05 11.57
N PHE A 223 0.64 -18.33 11.82
CA PHE A 223 0.03 -18.17 13.13
C PHE A 223 -0.56 -19.48 13.60
N ASP A 224 -0.58 -19.70 14.92
CA ASP A 224 -1.31 -20.79 15.54
C ASP A 224 -2.83 -20.53 15.54
N THR A 225 -3.59 -21.48 16.07
CA THR A 225 -5.04 -21.37 16.19
C THR A 225 -5.48 -20.17 17.04
N ASN A 226 -4.64 -19.73 17.98
CA ASN A 226 -4.86 -18.62 18.90
C ASN A 226 -4.35 -17.28 18.34
N GLY A 227 -3.74 -17.25 17.15
CA GLY A 227 -3.19 -16.05 16.53
C GLY A 227 -1.78 -15.69 16.98
N LYS A 228 -1.07 -16.57 17.71
CA LYS A 228 0.34 -16.38 18.06
C LYS A 228 1.22 -16.73 16.86
N VAL A 229 2.26 -15.92 16.61
CA VAL A 229 3.24 -16.17 15.54
C VAL A 229 4.01 -17.46 15.84
N ILE A 230 3.98 -18.41 14.90
CA ILE A 230 4.77 -19.65 14.96
C ILE A 230 6.02 -19.54 14.08
N CYS A 231 5.85 -19.04 12.86
CA CYS A 231 6.94 -18.79 11.94
C CYS A 231 7.03 -17.30 11.64
N ASN A 232 8.23 -16.76 11.68
CA ASN A 232 8.56 -15.43 11.20
C ASN A 232 9.87 -15.52 10.42
N ARG A 233 9.84 -15.14 9.15
CA ARG A 233 11.01 -15.04 8.28
C ARG A 233 10.99 -13.68 7.61
N SER A 234 12.17 -13.12 7.39
CA SER A 234 12.32 -11.88 6.66
C SER A 234 13.57 -11.91 5.79
N SER A 235 13.51 -11.24 4.64
CA SER A 235 14.68 -10.97 3.81
C SER A 235 15.60 -9.91 4.41
N GLY A 236 15.16 -9.22 5.48
CA GLY A 236 15.69 -7.91 5.82
C GLY A 236 15.35 -6.89 4.72
N TYR A 237 16.09 -5.78 4.71
CA TYR A 237 16.00 -4.76 3.67
C TYR A 237 17.00 -5.13 2.57
N GLN A 238 16.53 -5.17 1.33
CA GLN A 238 17.32 -5.62 0.19
C GLN A 238 17.06 -4.71 -1.00
N ILE A 239 18.03 -4.65 -1.91
CA ILE A 239 17.82 -4.11 -3.27
C ILE A 239 17.92 -5.27 -4.25
N LEU A 240 17.05 -5.24 -5.24
CA LEU A 240 17.01 -6.20 -6.32
C LEU A 240 17.04 -5.47 -7.65
N SER A 241 18.00 -5.83 -8.51
CA SER A 241 18.13 -5.31 -9.86
C SER A 241 17.63 -6.36 -10.85
N LEU A 242 16.63 -6.01 -11.66
CA LEU A 242 16.00 -6.92 -12.63
C LEU A 242 16.04 -6.35 -14.05
N GLU A 243 16.62 -7.12 -14.96
CA GLU A 243 16.46 -6.96 -16.39
C GLU A 243 15.06 -7.40 -16.86
N LYS A 244 14.73 -7.11 -18.12
CA LYS A 244 13.45 -7.51 -18.73
C LYS A 244 13.28 -9.03 -18.65
N ASP A 245 12.15 -9.46 -18.08
CA ASP A 245 11.78 -10.86 -17.87
C ASP A 245 12.75 -11.68 -17.00
N GLN A 246 13.70 -11.03 -16.32
CA GLN A 246 14.59 -11.70 -15.37
C GLN A 246 13.82 -12.17 -14.15
N GLU A 247 14.11 -13.40 -13.72
CA GLU A 247 13.59 -14.01 -12.50
C GLU A 247 14.72 -14.16 -11.47
N GLN A 248 14.41 -13.89 -10.21
CA GLN A 248 15.35 -14.10 -9.11
C GLN A 248 14.66 -14.68 -7.89
N VAL A 249 15.26 -15.73 -7.33
CA VAL A 249 14.87 -16.29 -6.03
C VAL A 249 15.24 -15.28 -4.95
N VAL A 250 14.24 -14.78 -4.23
CA VAL A 250 14.42 -13.78 -3.16
C VAL A 250 14.27 -14.36 -1.77
N MET A 251 13.69 -15.57 -1.64
CA MET A 251 13.66 -16.29 -0.37
C MET A 251 13.52 -17.80 -0.60
N ASN A 252 14.29 -18.58 0.15
CA ASN A 252 14.12 -20.03 0.28
C ASN A 252 13.51 -20.36 1.64
N LEU A 253 12.46 -21.18 1.64
CA LEU A 253 11.75 -21.57 2.85
C LEU A 253 12.08 -23.00 3.23
N ASP A 254 12.84 -23.15 4.31
CA ASP A 254 13.20 -24.46 4.84
C ASP A 254 11.94 -25.30 5.16
N SER A 255 11.98 -26.53 4.68
CA SER A 255 10.85 -27.43 4.54
C SER A 255 10.21 -27.89 5.86
N ARG A 256 10.95 -27.84 6.97
CA ARG A 256 10.55 -28.53 8.21
C ARG A 256 9.61 -27.74 9.12
N LEU A 257 9.38 -26.45 8.85
CA LEU A 257 8.70 -25.54 9.79
C LEU A 257 7.61 -24.66 9.15
N LEU A 258 7.25 -24.90 7.88
CA LEU A 258 6.20 -24.14 7.21
C LEU A 258 4.82 -24.65 7.64
N LEU A 259 4.08 -23.80 8.33
CA LEU A 259 2.70 -24.03 8.72
C LEU A 259 1.79 -23.08 7.95
N TYR A 260 0.66 -23.61 7.49
CA TYR A 260 -0.32 -22.86 6.71
C TYR A 260 -1.55 -22.51 7.57
N PRO A 261 -2.21 -21.37 7.29
CA PRO A 261 -1.95 -20.44 6.19
C PRO A 261 -0.65 -19.63 6.37
N LEU A 262 0.06 -19.42 5.26
CA LEU A 262 1.27 -18.61 5.19
C LEU A 262 0.91 -17.21 4.72
N TYR A 263 1.35 -16.19 5.44
CA TYR A 263 1.09 -14.78 5.18
C TYR A 263 2.34 -14.15 4.59
N VAL A 264 2.30 -13.83 3.31
CA VAL A 264 3.35 -13.12 2.57
C VAL A 264 3.07 -11.64 2.68
N CYS A 265 4.01 -10.86 3.20
CA CYS A 265 3.91 -9.41 3.27
C CYS A 265 5.16 -8.79 2.67
N CYS A 266 4.97 -7.83 1.78
CA CYS A 266 6.03 -7.13 1.09
C CYS A 266 5.89 -5.63 1.24
N ASN A 267 7.04 -5.01 1.45
CA ASN A 267 7.24 -3.58 1.29
C ASN A 267 8.05 -3.37 0.01
N PHE A 268 7.58 -2.55 -0.93
CA PHE A 268 8.31 -2.24 -2.19
C PHE A 268 8.50 -0.75 -2.42
N LEU A 269 9.71 -0.34 -2.75
CA LEU A 269 10.01 1.00 -3.23
C LEU A 269 10.56 0.90 -4.65
N TYR A 270 9.85 1.50 -5.61
CA TYR A 270 10.09 1.35 -7.05
C TYR A 270 10.88 2.49 -7.70
N THR A 271 11.01 3.61 -6.99
CA THR A 271 11.62 4.85 -7.49
C THR A 271 12.53 5.41 -6.42
N SER A 272 13.54 6.16 -6.85
CA SER A 272 14.46 6.84 -5.94
C SER A 272 13.77 8.03 -5.28
N PRO A 273 14.12 8.36 -4.02
CA PRO A 273 13.68 9.60 -3.39
C PRO A 273 14.12 10.80 -4.22
N GLU A 274 13.34 11.89 -4.17
CA GLU A 274 13.79 13.17 -4.70
C GLU A 274 15.03 13.64 -3.94
N LYS A 275 16.09 14.00 -4.68
CA LYS A 275 17.26 14.65 -4.09
C LYS A 275 16.82 16.02 -3.59
N LYS A 276 16.67 16.18 -2.26
CA LYS A 276 16.28 17.45 -1.63
C LYS A 276 17.13 18.65 -2.09
N ALA A 277 18.40 18.42 -2.45
CA ALA A 277 19.33 19.47 -2.88
C ALA A 277 18.96 20.14 -4.23
N GLU A 278 18.24 19.46 -5.12
CA GLU A 278 17.90 20.04 -6.44
C GLU A 278 16.68 20.98 -6.36
N LEU A 279 15.72 20.71 -5.48
CA LEU A 279 14.54 21.55 -5.27
C LEU A 279 14.88 22.94 -4.71
N GLU A 280 15.81 23.01 -3.76
CA GLU A 280 16.27 24.30 -3.21
C GLU A 280 17.07 25.10 -4.26
N SER A 281 17.92 24.43 -5.05
CA SER A 281 18.69 25.08 -6.12
C SER A 281 17.82 25.58 -7.30
N GLN A 282 16.73 24.88 -7.61
CA GLN A 282 15.83 25.27 -8.70
C GLN A 282 14.92 26.44 -8.32
N LEU A 283 14.50 26.53 -7.07
CA LEU A 283 13.76 27.68 -6.54
C LEU A 283 14.64 28.95 -6.52
N ASP A 284 15.89 28.84 -6.08
CA ASP A 284 16.85 29.97 -6.08
C ASP A 284 17.25 30.44 -7.49
N SER A 285 17.12 29.57 -8.50
CA SER A 285 17.41 29.90 -9.91
C SER A 285 16.24 30.52 -10.67
N ALA A 286 15.02 30.40 -10.14
CA ALA A 286 13.81 30.99 -10.75
C ALA A 286 13.55 32.43 -10.27
N ASP A 287 14.21 32.86 -9.20
CA ASP A 287 14.15 34.20 -8.62
C ASP A 287 15.32 35.12 -9.02
N ASN A 288 16.13 34.74 -10.03
CA ASN A 288 17.22 35.56 -10.60
C ASN A 288 17.04 35.83 -12.10
#